data_AF-A0A7S1X248-F1
#
_entry.id   AF-A0A7S1X248-F1
#
_cell.length_a   1.000
_cell.length_b   1.000
_cell.length_c   1.000
_cell.angle_alpha   90.00
_cell.angle_beta   90.00
_cell.angle_gamma   90.00
#
_symmetry.space_group_name_H-M   'P 1'
#
loop_
_entity.id
_entity.type
_entity.pdbx_description
1 polymer ?
#
loop_
_entity_poly.entity_id
_entity_poly.type
_entity_poly.pdbx_seq_one_letter_code
_entity_poly.pdbx_strand_id
1 'polypeptide(L)'
;AEAVQELVNPKHRAEKEGVLGPDFSEVEKELRNTVAKLAHAETSQENLYTCIKCLEIFSRPVSCVPCGHTYCLSCLERTEVEGAYECEECSGAVVQAFVHNHVMEGLC
;
A
#
# COMPACT_ATOMS: atom_id res chain seq x y z
N ALA A 1 -59.45 15.32 -11.77
CA ALA A 1 -58.65 14.26 -11.14
C ALA A 1 -57.40 13.88 -11.94
N GLU A 2 -57.13 14.49 -13.09
CA GLU A 2 -55.98 14.11 -13.94
C GLU A 2 -54.82 15.13 -13.95
N ALA A 3 -55.00 16.32 -13.36
CA ALA A 3 -53.99 17.39 -13.39
C ALA A 3 -52.86 17.25 -12.35
N VAL A 4 -52.93 16.27 -11.44
CA VAL A 4 -51.93 16.09 -10.35
C VAL A 4 -50.91 15.00 -10.68
N GLN A 5 -51.14 14.18 -11.71
CA GLN A 5 -50.27 13.05 -12.04
C GLN A 5 -49.06 13.41 -12.93
N GLU A 6 -49.04 14.58 -13.58
CA GLU A 6 -47.88 14.99 -14.40
C GLU A 6 -46.73 15.61 -13.60
N LEU A 7 -46.97 16.04 -12.35
CA LEU A 7 -45.96 16.67 -11.48
C LEU A 7 -45.04 15.68 -10.77
N VAL A 8 -45.27 14.36 -10.93
CA VAL A 8 -44.46 13.31 -10.30
C VAL A 8 -43.56 12.60 -11.31
N ASN A 9 -43.55 13.01 -12.58
CA ASN A 9 -42.70 12.37 -13.58
C ASN A 9 -41.30 13.04 -13.60
N PRO A 10 -40.26 12.37 -13.06
CA PRO A 10 -38.92 12.97 -12.87
C PRO A 10 -38.20 13.30 -14.18
N LYS A 11 -38.73 12.84 -15.33
CA LYS A 11 -38.17 13.10 -16.65
C LYS A 11 -38.32 14.54 -17.13
N HIS A 12 -39.37 15.26 -16.71
CA HIS A 12 -39.65 16.62 -17.20
C HIS A 12 -38.95 17.75 -16.40
N ARG A 13 -38.35 17.45 -15.24
CA ARG A 13 -37.64 18.46 -14.43
C ARG A 13 -36.18 18.66 -14.84
N ALA A 14 -35.57 17.68 -15.52
CA ALA A 14 -34.16 17.72 -15.90
C ALA A 14 -33.86 18.63 -17.11
N GLU A 15 -34.87 19.06 -17.87
CA GLU A 15 -34.67 19.79 -19.13
C GLU A 15 -34.60 21.32 -18.97
N LYS A 16 -34.85 21.88 -17.79
CA LYS A 16 -34.91 23.35 -17.59
C LYS A 16 -33.71 23.98 -16.88
N GLU A 17 -32.79 23.21 -16.35
CA GLU A 17 -31.56 23.73 -15.76
C GLU A 17 -30.41 22.90 -16.34
N GLY A 18 -29.64 23.49 -17.25
CA GLY A 18 -28.53 22.87 -17.98
C GLY A 18 -27.34 22.49 -17.11
N VAL A 19 -27.58 21.72 -16.06
CA VAL A 19 -26.55 21.05 -15.27
C VAL A 19 -26.58 19.59 -15.70
N LEU A 20 -25.92 19.32 -16.84
CA LEU A 20 -25.46 17.97 -17.13
C LEU A 20 -24.44 17.65 -16.02
N GLY A 21 -24.89 16.95 -14.98
CA GLY A 21 -23.99 16.31 -14.02
C GLY A 21 -22.97 15.46 -14.78
N PRO A 22 -21.81 15.15 -14.16
CA PRO A 22 -20.77 14.39 -14.85
C PRO A 22 -21.37 13.10 -15.40
N ASP A 23 -21.04 12.77 -16.65
CA ASP A 23 -21.44 11.51 -17.28
C ASP A 23 -20.96 10.37 -16.38
N PHE A 24 -21.90 9.69 -15.74
CA PHE A 24 -21.63 8.66 -14.75
C PHE A 24 -20.76 7.53 -15.34
N SER A 25 -20.87 7.30 -16.66
CA SER A 25 -20.07 6.31 -17.37
C SER A 25 -18.61 6.73 -17.55
N GLU A 26 -18.33 8.02 -17.67
CA GLU A 26 -16.98 8.58 -17.77
C GLU A 26 -16.31 8.52 -16.39
N VAL A 27 -17.02 8.91 -15.34
CA VAL A 27 -16.54 8.85 -13.96
C VAL A 27 -16.26 7.41 -13.53
N GLU A 28 -17.12 6.45 -13.90
CA GLU A 28 -16.90 5.03 -13.60
C GLU A 28 -15.65 4.49 -14.29
N LYS A 29 -15.41 4.86 -15.56
CA LYS A 29 -14.19 4.49 -16.29
C LYS A 29 -12.95 5.09 -15.65
N GLU A 30 -12.99 6.37 -15.29
CA GLU A 30 -11.87 7.04 -14.61
C GLU A 30 -11.56 6.39 -13.26
N LEU A 31 -12.59 6.06 -12.48
CA LEU A 31 -12.45 5.36 -11.20
C LEU A 31 -11.82 3.98 -11.41
N ARG A 32 -12.35 3.19 -12.34
CA ARG A 32 -11.83 1.84 -12.65
C ARG A 32 -10.37 1.90 -13.11
N ASN A 33 -10.02 2.86 -13.96
CA ASN A 33 -8.64 3.08 -14.42
C ASN A 33 -7.72 3.46 -13.26
N THR A 34 -8.17 4.32 -12.35
CA THR A 34 -7.40 4.74 -11.17
C THR A 34 -7.15 3.57 -10.23
N VAL A 35 -8.19 2.78 -9.93
CA VAL A 35 -8.08 1.57 -9.11
C VAL A 35 -7.11 0.56 -9.73
N ALA A 36 -7.19 0.34 -11.05
CA ALA A 36 -6.27 -0.57 -11.74
C ALA A 36 -4.80 -0.13 -11.63
N LYS A 37 -4.54 1.18 -11.71
CA LYS A 37 -3.18 1.72 -11.53
C LYS A 37 -2.66 1.54 -10.11
N LEU A 38 -3.51 1.74 -9.11
CA LEU A 38 -3.15 1.55 -7.69
C LEU A 38 -2.88 0.07 -7.39
N ALA A 39 -3.76 -0.83 -7.84
CA ALA A 39 -3.58 -2.28 -7.67
C ALA A 39 -2.28 -2.78 -8.32
N HIS A 40 -1.96 -2.28 -9.51
CA HIS A 40 -0.70 -2.63 -10.18
C HIS A 40 0.54 -2.15 -9.40
N ALA A 41 0.46 -0.95 -8.82
CA ALA A 41 1.53 -0.40 -7.99
C ALA A 41 1.72 -1.21 -6.69
N GLU A 42 0.62 -1.61 -6.03
CA GLU A 42 0.63 -2.43 -4.82
C GLU A 42 1.32 -3.78 -5.05
N THR A 43 0.87 -4.56 -6.03
CA THR A 43 1.46 -5.89 -6.33
C THR A 43 2.95 -5.79 -6.71
N SER A 44 3.37 -4.68 -7.30
CA SER A 44 4.78 -4.47 -7.67
C SER A 44 5.68 -4.19 -6.46
N GLN A 45 5.12 -3.87 -5.29
CA GLN A 45 5.86 -3.38 -4.12
C GLN A 45 5.77 -4.28 -2.89
N GLU A 46 5.03 -5.40 -2.94
CA GLU A 46 4.81 -6.31 -1.80
C GLU A 46 6.13 -6.78 -1.14
N ASN A 47 7.19 -6.96 -1.92
CA ASN A 47 8.48 -7.44 -1.40
C ASN A 47 9.40 -6.32 -0.86
N LEU A 48 9.08 -5.04 -1.09
CA LEU A 48 9.95 -3.92 -0.71
C LEU A 48 9.82 -3.54 0.77
N TYR A 49 8.68 -3.84 1.38
CA TYR A 49 8.34 -3.43 2.74
C TYR A 49 8.10 -4.60 3.69
N THR A 50 8.36 -5.82 3.23
CA THR A 50 8.13 -7.04 4.00
C THR A 50 9.43 -7.61 4.55
N CYS A 51 9.39 -8.01 5.82
CA CYS A 51 10.51 -8.65 6.49
C CYS A 51 10.55 -10.12 6.10
N ILE A 52 11.66 -10.60 5.54
CA ILE A 52 11.81 -12.00 5.13
C ILE A 52 11.68 -13.00 6.30
N LYS A 53 11.96 -12.55 7.54
CA LYS A 53 11.92 -13.42 8.73
C LYS A 53 10.51 -13.70 9.24
N CYS A 54 9.64 -12.70 9.20
CA CYS A 54 8.25 -12.83 9.70
C CYS A 54 7.20 -12.78 8.59
N LEU A 55 7.59 -12.42 7.37
CA LEU A 55 6.74 -12.26 6.19
C LEU A 55 5.63 -11.21 6.35
N GLU A 56 5.84 -10.27 7.28
CA GLU A 56 4.95 -9.15 7.56
C GLU A 56 5.62 -7.83 7.18
N ILE A 57 4.83 -6.76 7.09
CA ILE A 57 5.35 -5.40 6.92
C ILE A 57 6.34 -5.07 8.05
N PHE A 58 7.42 -4.37 7.71
CA PHE A 58 8.46 -4.00 8.66
C PHE A 58 7.92 -3.23 9.88
N SER A 59 8.25 -3.73 11.07
CA SER A 59 8.07 -3.00 12.34
C SER A 59 9.44 -2.61 12.88
N ARG A 60 9.67 -1.30 13.04
CA ARG A 60 10.97 -0.72 13.45
C ARG A 60 12.13 -1.28 12.60
N PRO A 61 12.15 -1.01 11.29
CA PRO A 61 13.12 -1.62 10.38
C PRO A 61 14.57 -1.26 10.73
N VAL A 62 15.44 -2.25 10.64
CA VAL A 62 16.90 -2.11 10.76
C VAL A 62 17.58 -2.76 9.56
N SER A 63 18.61 -2.11 9.02
CA SER A 63 19.39 -2.61 7.89
C SER A 63 20.76 -3.09 8.36
N CYS A 64 21.13 -4.30 7.98
CA CYS A 64 22.41 -4.93 8.32
C CYS A 64 23.57 -4.32 7.52
N VAL A 65 24.71 -4.10 8.17
CA VAL A 65 25.95 -3.60 7.55
C VAL A 65 26.91 -4.77 7.35
N PRO A 66 27.54 -4.91 6.17
CA PRO A 66 27.51 -4.01 5.00
C PRO A 66 26.46 -4.37 3.93
N CYS A 67 25.71 -5.46 4.07
CA CYS A 67 24.90 -6.02 2.99
C CYS A 67 23.63 -5.21 2.65
N GLY A 68 23.08 -4.44 3.60
CA GLY A 68 21.88 -3.63 3.41
C GLY A 68 20.54 -4.36 3.56
N HIS A 69 20.55 -5.68 3.79
CA HIS A 69 19.33 -6.45 4.06
C HIS A 69 18.61 -5.94 5.30
N THR A 70 17.29 -5.83 5.22
CA THR A 70 16.47 -5.16 6.23
C THR A 70 15.54 -6.14 6.93
N TYR A 71 15.44 -6.01 8.25
CA TYR A 71 14.59 -6.83 9.11
C TYR A 71 13.80 -5.93 10.06
N CYS A 72 12.73 -6.45 10.65
CA CYS A 72 12.22 -5.86 11.89
C CYS A 72 13.30 -5.97 12.97
N LEU A 73 13.46 -4.96 13.83
CA LEU A 73 14.43 -5.00 14.94
C LEU A 73 14.29 -6.31 15.75
N SER A 74 13.06 -6.64 16.15
CA SER A 74 12.75 -7.86 16.91
C SER A 74 13.00 -9.16 16.15
N CYS A 75 13.06 -9.12 14.82
CA CYS A 75 13.39 -10.28 13.99
C CYS A 75 14.90 -10.46 13.88
N LEU A 76 15.66 -9.38 13.73
CA LEU A 76 17.12 -9.43 13.76
C LEU A 76 17.62 -9.88 15.13
N GLU A 77 17.01 -9.40 16.22
CA GLU A 77 17.37 -9.82 17.58
C GLU A 77 17.21 -11.33 17.81
N ARG A 78 16.34 -12.00 17.05
CA ARG A 78 16.15 -13.46 17.12
C ARG A 78 17.18 -14.26 16.32
N THR A 79 18.03 -13.61 15.53
CA THR A 79 19.16 -14.25 14.83
C THR A 79 20.45 -14.18 15.64
N GLU A 80 20.39 -13.73 16.90
CA GLU A 80 21.54 -13.68 17.78
C GLU A 80 22.05 -15.08 18.13
N VAL A 81 23.32 -15.31 17.81
CA VAL A 81 24.07 -16.52 18.15
C VAL A 81 25.37 -16.06 18.82
N GLU A 82 25.57 -16.45 20.09
CA GLU A 82 26.78 -16.13 20.88
C GLU A 82 27.12 -14.62 20.93
N GLY A 83 26.11 -13.74 20.93
CA GLY A 83 26.30 -12.28 20.98
C GLY A 83 26.57 -11.62 19.62
N ALA A 84 26.48 -12.37 18.53
CA ALA A 84 26.56 -11.88 17.17
C ALA A 84 25.25 -12.11 16.44
N TYR A 85 24.84 -11.20 15.57
CA TYR A 85 23.67 -11.37 14.72
C TYR A 85 24.06 -11.94 13.36
N GLU A 86 23.20 -12.75 12.75
CA GLU A 86 23.40 -13.29 11.41
C GLU A 86 22.36 -12.77 10.43
N CYS A 87 22.77 -12.53 9.18
CA CYS A 87 21.90 -12.18 8.08
C CYS A 87 21.57 -13.44 7.26
N GLU A 88 20.31 -13.88 7.32
CA GLU A 88 19.84 -15.09 6.64
C GLU A 88 19.87 -14.95 5.12
N GLU A 89 19.69 -13.72 4.61
CA GLU A 89 19.78 -13.42 3.17
C GLU A 89 21.22 -13.49 2.66
N CYS A 90 22.21 -13.33 3.54
CA CYS A 90 23.62 -13.51 3.22
C CYS A 90 24.14 -14.93 3.54
N SER A 91 23.26 -15.93 3.57
CA SER A 91 23.62 -17.31 3.92
C SER A 91 24.24 -17.44 5.33
N GLY A 92 23.73 -16.66 6.30
CA GLY A 92 24.20 -16.70 7.68
C GLY A 92 25.45 -15.86 7.94
N ALA A 93 25.78 -14.90 7.07
CA ALA A 93 26.92 -14.02 7.31
C ALA A 93 26.71 -13.17 8.57
N VAL A 94 27.77 -13.04 9.39
CA VAL A 94 27.76 -12.23 10.60
C VAL A 94 27.54 -10.75 10.25
N VAL A 95 26.56 -10.15 10.92
CA VAL A 95 26.22 -8.74 10.85
C VAL A 95 27.22 -7.96 11.69
N GLN A 96 27.92 -7.01 11.06
CA GLN A 96 28.94 -6.21 11.75
C GLN A 96 28.33 -5.09 12.59
N ALA A 97 27.25 -4.51 12.09
CA ALA A 97 26.42 -3.51 12.75
C ALA A 97 25.05 -3.49 12.07
N PHE A 98 24.07 -2.86 12.69
CA PHE A 98 22.81 -2.53 12.05
C PHE A 98 22.46 -1.06 12.29
N VAL A 99 21.71 -0.49 11.35
CA VAL A 99 21.26 0.91 11.42
C VAL A 99 19.74 0.95 11.28
N HIS A 100 19.09 1.86 12.02
CA HIS A 100 17.66 2.07 11.83
C HIS A 100 17.37 2.65 10.45
N ASN A 101 16.39 2.06 9.76
CA ASN A 101 15.99 2.49 8.43
C ASN A 101 14.74 3.39 8.54
N HIS A 102 14.95 4.64 8.91
CA HIS A 102 13.87 5.62 9.10
C HIS A 102 13.09 5.95 7.81
N VAL A 103 13.67 5.67 6.63
CA VAL A 103 12.95 5.81 5.36
C VAL A 103 11.85 4.76 5.26
N MET A 104 12.15 3.51 5.62
CA MET A 104 11.16 2.44 5.63
C MET A 104 10.13 2.61 6.75
N GLU A 105 10.51 3.21 7.89
CA GLU A 105 9.60 3.50 9.01
C GLU A 105 8.51 4.53 8.64
N GLY A 106 8.74 5.38 7.65
CA GLY A 106 7.73 6.33 7.14
C GLY A 106 6.80 5.75 6.07
N LEU A 107 7.04 4.52 5.62
CA LEU A 107 6.29 3.85 4.56
C LEU A 107 5.42 2.69 5.07
N CYS A 108 5.64 2.22 6.30
CA CYS A 108 4.83 1.21 6.97
C CYS A 108 3.72 1.78 7.85
#